data_AF-A0A8T4N9Y2-F1
#
_entry.id   AF-A0A8T4N9Y2-F1
#
_cell.length_a   1.000
_cell.length_b   1.000
_cell.length_c   1.000
_cell.angle_alpha   90.00
_cell.angle_beta   90.00
_cell.angle_gamma   90.00
#
_symmetry.space_group_name_H-M   'P 1'
#
loop_
_entity.id
_entity.type
_entity.pdbx_description
1 polymer ?
#
loop_
_entity_poly.entity_id
_entity_poly.type
_entity_poly.pdbx_seq_one_letter_code
_entity_poly.pdbx_strand_id
1 'polypeptide(L)'
;MKNNKLFLITLAIILTLAVITTLALFCFKSQSLDENSQTVPVAIANPAATFCIEQGGESKIKTNEDGSQSGLCIIDGQEYDDWEYFRNNQK
;
A
#
# COMPACT_ATOMS: atom_id res chain seq x y z
N MET A 1 51.98 41.39 23.17
CA MET A 1 51.17 40.46 24.00
C MET A 1 49.66 40.45 23.70
N LYS A 2 49.08 41.39 22.90
CA LYS A 2 47.66 41.37 22.50
C LYS A 2 47.35 40.40 21.35
N ASN A 3 48.36 40.08 20.55
CA ASN A 3 48.25 39.35 19.28
C ASN A 3 48.08 37.84 19.49
N ASN A 4 48.67 37.30 20.56
CA ASN A 4 48.56 35.88 20.89
C ASN A 4 47.19 35.52 21.48
N LYS A 5 46.62 36.43 22.30
CA LYS A 5 45.25 36.27 22.83
C LYS A 5 44.21 36.36 21.71
N LEU A 6 44.38 37.30 20.77
CA LEU A 6 43.50 37.43 19.61
C LEU A 6 43.59 36.20 18.70
N PHE A 7 44.80 35.68 18.45
CA PHE A 7 45.02 34.45 17.67
C PHE A 7 44.36 33.21 18.29
N LEU A 8 44.47 33.05 19.62
CA LEU A 8 43.84 31.95 20.34
C LEU A 8 42.30 32.05 20.33
N ILE A 9 41.75 33.26 20.41
CA ILE A 9 40.30 33.48 20.32
C ILE A 9 39.79 33.17 18.91
N THR A 10 40.49 33.61 17.87
CA THR A 10 40.11 33.30 16.48
C THR A 10 40.21 31.81 16.18
N LEU A 11 41.24 31.12 16.71
CA LEU A 11 41.41 29.68 16.54
C LEU A 11 40.29 28.90 17.26
N ALA A 12 39.90 29.32 18.47
CA ALA A 12 38.80 28.72 19.21
C ALA A 12 37.45 28.88 18.48
N ILE A 13 37.17 30.06 17.90
CA ILE A 13 35.93 30.31 17.12
C ILE A 13 35.87 29.47 15.84
N ILE A 14 36.99 29.30 15.15
CA ILE A 14 37.06 28.46 13.94
C ILE A 14 36.81 26.99 14.30
N LEU A 15 37.39 26.51 15.40
CA LEU A 15 37.18 25.14 15.88
C LEU A 15 35.74 24.88 16.31
N THR A 16 35.08 25.82 16.99
CA THR A 16 33.67 25.64 17.38
C THR A 16 32.73 25.64 16.18
N LEU A 17 32.95 26.50 15.18
CA LEU A 17 32.17 26.52 13.94
C LEU A 17 32.33 25.21 13.14
N ALA A 18 33.54 24.65 13.09
CA ALA A 18 33.79 23.37 12.42
C ALA A 18 33.10 22.18 13.10
N VAL A 19 33.00 22.18 14.44
CA VAL A 19 32.29 21.12 15.18
C VAL A 19 30.77 21.22 14.93
N ILE A 20 30.19 22.43 14.91
CA ILE A 20 28.76 22.65 14.65
C ILE A 20 28.36 22.20 13.23
N THR A 21 29.21 22.47 12.23
CA THR A 21 28.94 22.03 10.84
C THR A 21 29.03 20.51 10.68
N THR A 22 29.93 19.84 11.40
CA THR A 22 30.03 18.36 11.36
C THR A 22 28.86 17.66 12.04
N LEU A 23 28.25 18.26 13.07
CA LEU A 23 27.10 17.70 13.78
C LEU A 23 25.80 17.75 12.95
N ALA A 24 25.65 18.75 12.08
CA ALA A 24 24.47 18.92 11.21
C ALA A 24 24.44 17.94 10.01
N LEU A 25 25.59 17.38 9.62
CA LEU A 25 25.69 16.45 8.49
C LEU A 25 25.37 14.99 8.86
N PHE A 26 25.31 14.65 10.15
CA PHE A 26 25.02 13.28 10.61
C PHE A 26 23.53 12.93 10.68
N CYS A 27 22.62 13.91 10.53
CA CYS A 27 21.17 13.66 10.58
C CYS A 27 20.53 13.46 9.19
N PHE A 28 21.24 13.73 8.10
CA PHE A 28 20.65 13.73 6.75
C PHE A 28 20.83 12.44 5.95
N LYS A 29 21.21 11.33 6.60
CA LYS A 29 21.33 10.04 5.93
C LYS A 29 20.65 8.95 6.73
N SER A 30 19.32 8.84 6.58
CA SER A 30 18.56 7.58 6.65
C SER A 30 17.05 7.84 6.52
N GLN A 31 16.53 7.73 5.29
CA GLN A 31 15.25 7.09 5.00
C GLN A 31 15.08 7.05 3.48
N SER A 32 15.72 6.07 2.84
CA SER A 32 15.07 5.46 1.68
C SER A 32 14.02 4.52 2.27
N LEU A 33 12.81 5.04 2.47
CA LEU A 33 11.64 4.17 2.44
C LEU A 33 11.59 3.67 1.00
N ASP A 34 12.10 2.46 0.75
CA ASP A 34 11.71 1.72 -0.45
C ASP A 34 10.20 1.46 -0.31
N GLU A 35 9.43 2.44 -0.76
CA GLU A 35 7.99 2.38 -0.98
C GLU A 35 7.72 1.49 -2.19
N ASN A 36 8.11 0.22 -2.10
CA ASN A 36 7.64 -0.81 -3.02
C ASN A 36 7.57 -2.18 -2.33
N SER A 37 7.00 -2.21 -1.13
CA SER A 37 6.21 -3.37 -0.74
C SER A 37 4.74 -2.97 -0.82
N GLN A 38 4.26 -2.78 -2.05
CA GLN A 38 2.83 -2.96 -2.28
C GLN A 38 2.57 -4.44 -2.03
N THR A 39 2.14 -4.77 -0.81
CA THR A 39 1.36 -5.98 -0.58
C THR A 39 0.09 -5.80 -1.39
N VAL A 40 0.14 -6.14 -2.68
CA VAL A 40 -1.06 -6.31 -3.49
C VAL A 40 -1.87 -7.32 -2.68
N PRO A 41 -3.06 -6.94 -2.16
CA PRO A 41 -3.90 -7.90 -1.48
C PRO A 41 -4.10 -9.04 -2.45
N VAL A 42 -3.68 -10.25 -2.09
CA VAL A 42 -3.97 -11.44 -2.88
C VAL A 42 -5.49 -11.57 -2.82
N ALA A 43 -6.17 -11.05 -3.84
CA ALA A 43 -7.60 -11.21 -4.00
C ALA A 43 -7.84 -12.69 -4.31
N ILE A 44 -8.26 -13.45 -3.29
CA ILE A 44 -8.73 -14.81 -3.50
C ILE A 44 -10.00 -14.72 -4.34
N ALA A 45 -10.01 -15.36 -5.50
CA ALA A 45 -11.18 -15.39 -6.37
C ALA A 45 -12.37 -16.02 -5.63
N ASN A 46 -13.58 -15.45 -5.80
CA ASN A 46 -14.81 -16.05 -5.29
C ASN A 46 -15.12 -17.32 -6.11
N PRO A 47 -15.13 -18.53 -5.50
CA PRO A 47 -15.41 -19.77 -6.22
C PRO A 47 -16.73 -19.78 -6.99
N ALA A 48 -17.79 -19.18 -6.43
CA ALA A 48 -19.10 -19.13 -7.10
C ALA A 48 -19.06 -18.22 -8.34
N ALA A 49 -18.41 -17.07 -8.24
CA ALA A 49 -18.19 -16.16 -9.37
C ALA A 49 -17.32 -16.81 -10.46
N THR A 50 -16.24 -17.48 -10.07
CA THR A 50 -15.39 -18.24 -11.00
C THR A 50 -16.18 -19.32 -11.71
N PHE A 51 -16.94 -20.13 -10.97
CA PHE A 51 -17.76 -21.19 -11.54
C PHE A 51 -18.80 -20.63 -12.53
N CYS A 52 -19.45 -19.51 -12.21
CA CYS A 52 -20.39 -18.86 -13.12
C CYS A 52 -19.75 -18.54 -14.48
N ILE A 53 -18.55 -17.95 -14.46
CA ILE A 53 -17.79 -17.62 -15.68
C ILE A 53 -17.39 -18.89 -16.43
N GLU A 54 -16.98 -19.94 -15.72
CA GLU A 54 -16.65 -21.24 -16.33
C GLU A 54 -17.85 -21.92 -16.99
N GLN A 55 -19.07 -21.70 -16.49
CA GLN A 55 -20.31 -22.16 -17.14
C GLN A 55 -20.74 -21.27 -18.32
N GLY A 56 -19.96 -20.25 -18.68
CA GLY A 56 -20.26 -19.31 -19.77
C GLY A 56 -21.18 -18.16 -19.36
N GLY A 57 -21.42 -17.97 -18.06
CA GLY A 57 -22.20 -16.85 -17.54
C GLY A 57 -21.38 -15.59 -17.27
N GLU A 58 -22.08 -14.50 -16.92
CA GLU A 58 -21.51 -13.25 -16.42
C GLU A 58 -21.70 -13.16 -14.90
N SER A 59 -20.61 -12.92 -14.17
CA SER A 59 -20.66 -12.67 -12.72
C SER A 59 -20.85 -11.17 -12.44
N LYS A 60 -21.87 -10.81 -11.65
CA LYS A 60 -22.10 -9.43 -11.19
C LYS A 60 -22.25 -9.34 -9.68
N ILE A 61 -21.96 -8.16 -9.14
CA ILE A 61 -22.33 -7.80 -7.77
C ILE A 61 -23.59 -6.95 -7.83
N LYS A 62 -24.61 -7.33 -7.08
CA LYS A 62 -25.81 -6.53 -6.83
C LYS A 62 -25.71 -5.88 -5.47
N THR A 63 -25.93 -4.57 -5.42
CA THR A 63 -26.08 -3.81 -4.17
C THR A 63 -27.58 -3.67 -3.87
N ASN A 64 -28.00 -4.07 -2.68
CA ASN A 64 -29.37 -3.95 -2.20
C ASN A 64 -29.64 -2.54 -1.65
N GLU A 65 -30.93 -2.22 -1.40
CA GLU A 65 -31.33 -0.90 -0.88
C GLU A 65 -30.74 -0.57 0.49
N ASP A 66 -30.44 -1.59 1.29
CA ASP A 66 -29.77 -1.48 2.60
C ASP A 66 -28.24 -1.36 2.50
N GLY A 67 -27.70 -1.36 1.28
CA GLY A 67 -26.26 -1.31 0.99
C GLY A 67 -25.54 -2.66 1.07
N SER A 68 -26.22 -3.75 1.42
CA SER A 68 -25.64 -5.10 1.35
C SER A 68 -25.34 -5.51 -0.09
N GLN A 69 -24.37 -6.40 -0.29
CA GLN A 69 -23.97 -6.88 -1.61
C GLN A 69 -24.15 -8.39 -1.74
N SER A 70 -24.68 -8.83 -2.88
CA SER A 70 -24.81 -10.25 -3.25
C SER A 70 -24.21 -10.50 -4.63
N GLY A 71 -23.72 -11.72 -4.87
CA GLY A 71 -23.26 -12.15 -6.18
C GLY A 71 -24.43 -12.64 -7.04
N LEU A 72 -24.38 -12.34 -8.34
CA LEU A 72 -25.32 -12.84 -9.33
C LEU A 72 -24.54 -13.56 -10.43
N CYS A 73 -25.07 -14.70 -10.85
CA CYS A 73 -24.67 -15.38 -12.07
C CYS A 73 -25.72 -15.19 -13.15
N ILE A 74 -25.31 -14.64 -14.30
CA ILE A 74 -26.18 -14.41 -15.45
C ILE A 74 -25.80 -15.38 -16.55
N ILE A 75 -26.63 -16.40 -16.78
CA ILE A 75 -26.40 -17.42 -17.82
C ILE A 75 -27.57 -17.40 -18.80
N ASP A 76 -27.28 -17.25 -20.09
CA ASP A 76 -28.28 -17.09 -21.16
C ASP A 76 -29.34 -16.01 -20.88
N GLY A 77 -28.94 -14.93 -20.19
CA GLY A 77 -29.82 -13.83 -19.80
C GLY A 77 -30.70 -14.11 -18.58
N GLN A 78 -30.61 -15.29 -17.96
CA GLN A 78 -31.28 -15.61 -16.71
C GLN A 78 -30.35 -15.35 -15.52
N GLU A 79 -30.87 -14.66 -14.50
CA GLU A 79 -30.15 -14.32 -13.28
C GLU A 79 -30.39 -15.37 -12.18
N TYR A 80 -29.32 -15.75 -11.51
CA TYR A 80 -29.31 -16.65 -10.34
C TYR A 80 -28.45 -16.04 -9.24
N ASP A 81 -28.74 -16.37 -7.98
CA ASP A 81 -27.76 -16.19 -6.90
C ASP A 81 -26.52 -17.06 -7.20
N ASP A 82 -25.33 -16.46 -7.16
CA ASP A 82 -24.10 -17.12 -7.61
C ASP A 82 -23.79 -18.36 -6.77
N TRP A 83 -24.00 -18.29 -5.45
CA TRP A 83 -23.78 -19.37 -4.52
C TRP A 83 -24.82 -20.47 -4.62
N GLU A 84 -26.09 -20.13 -4.86
CA GLU A 84 -27.15 -21.10 -5.13
C GLU A 84 -26.86 -21.90 -6.40
N TYR A 85 -26.53 -21.21 -7.50
CA TYR A 85 -26.16 -21.84 -8.75
C TYR A 85 -24.93 -22.74 -8.57
N PHE A 86 -23.88 -22.23 -7.92
CA PHE A 86 -22.68 -23.02 -7.64
C PHE A 86 -22.99 -24.31 -6.86
N ARG A 87 -23.75 -24.24 -5.76
CA ARG A 87 -24.09 -25.43 -4.94
C ARG A 87 -24.94 -26.45 -5.69
N ASN A 88 -25.82 -26.00 -6.58
CA ASN A 88 -26.71 -26.89 -7.31
C ASN A 88 -26.02 -27.58 -8.49
N ASN A 89 -24.93 -27.00 -9.02
CA ASN A 89 -24.36 -27.40 -10.31
C ASN A 89 -22.90 -27.91 -10.26
N GLN A 90 -22.15 -27.70 -9.17
CA GLN A 90 -20.71 -28.03 -9.07
C GLN A 90 -20.34 -29.54 -8.93
N LYS A 91 -21.15 -30.47 -9.44
CA LYS A 91 -20.93 -31.92 -9.25
C LYS A 91 -19.90 -32.52 -10.19
#